data_AF-A0A3C1X5G3-F1
#
_entry.id   AF-A0A3C1X5G3-F1
#
_cell.length_a   1.000
_cell.length_b   1.000
_cell.length_c   1.000
_cell.angle_alpha   90.00
_cell.angle_beta   90.00
_cell.angle_gamma   90.00
#
_symmetry.space_group_name_H-M   'P 1'
#
loop_
_entity.id
_entity.type
_entity.pdbx_description
1 polymer ?
#
loop_
_entity_poly.entity_id
_entity_poly.type
_entity_poly.pdbx_seq_one_letter_code
_entity_poly.pdbx_strand_id
1 'polypeptide(L)'
;MTHLQLLVDSCDHCAACCRRTPIPPFQPGEEAALNVPAELLQPIQLRIAADQHFDLLPCVWLDTQTLKCRHYDLRPQACRDFAIGSQLCLLCRDDEGIRNPPR
;
A
#
# COMPACT_ATOMS: atom_id res chain seq x y z
N MET A 1 4.62 3.82 29.28
CA MET A 1 4.27 3.04 28.07
C MET A 1 4.50 3.95 26.88
N THR A 2 5.67 3.79 26.26
CA THR A 2 6.32 4.77 25.40
C THR A 2 5.66 4.78 24.01
N HIS A 3 5.42 5.96 23.45
CA HIS A 3 4.80 6.22 22.12
C HIS A 3 5.33 5.36 20.94
N LEU A 4 6.46 4.67 21.12
CA LEU A 4 7.13 3.83 20.12
C LEU A 4 6.42 2.50 19.83
N GLN A 5 5.69 1.93 20.80
CA GLN A 5 5.01 0.63 20.62
C GLN A 5 3.72 0.73 19.78
N LEU A 6 3.05 1.89 19.78
CA LEU A 6 1.78 2.12 19.08
C LEU A 6 1.91 2.16 17.54
N LEU A 7 3.13 2.35 17.00
CA LEU A 7 3.37 2.45 15.56
C LEU A 7 3.47 1.08 14.86
N VAL A 8 3.76 0.01 15.60
CA VAL A 8 4.02 -1.29 14.98
C VAL A 8 2.74 -1.98 14.54
N ASP A 9 1.66 -1.80 15.28
CA ASP A 9 0.41 -2.55 15.14
C ASP A 9 -0.66 -1.82 14.30
N SER A 10 -0.34 -0.62 13.79
CA SER A 10 -1.25 0.15 12.95
C SER A 10 -0.64 0.49 11.58
N CYS A 11 -1.52 0.55 10.58
CA CYS A 11 -1.24 1.11 9.26
C CYS A 11 -1.42 2.63 9.21
N ASP A 12 -1.93 3.25 10.29
CA ASP A 12 -2.20 4.68 10.32
C ASP A 12 -0.93 5.50 10.10
N HIS A 13 -0.99 6.42 9.14
CA HIS A 13 0.05 7.40 8.84
C HIS A 13 1.41 6.84 8.39
N CYS A 14 1.54 5.55 8.03
CA CYS A 14 2.82 5.01 7.58
C CYS A 14 2.96 4.98 6.04
N ALA A 15 1.93 4.57 5.31
CA ALA A 15 1.94 4.35 3.86
C ALA A 15 3.10 3.50 3.30
N ALA A 16 3.87 2.83 4.15
CA ALA A 16 5.18 2.26 3.79
C ALA A 16 5.11 1.23 2.65
N CYS A 17 4.15 0.30 2.71
CA CYS A 17 3.93 -0.65 1.61
C CYS A 17 3.32 0.03 0.37
N CYS A 18 2.45 1.04 0.55
CA CYS A 18 1.80 1.75 -0.55
C CYS A 18 2.80 2.58 -1.37
N ARG A 19 3.90 3.05 -0.78
CA ARG A 19 4.94 3.81 -1.49
C ARG A 19 5.80 2.95 -2.42
N ARG A 20 5.78 1.63 -2.22
CA ARG A 20 6.59 0.65 -2.97
C ARG A 20 5.78 -0.19 -3.95
N THR A 21 4.47 -0.02 -3.96
CA THR A 21 3.57 -0.73 -4.89
C THR A 21 2.86 0.32 -5.74
N PRO A 22 3.29 0.56 -6.98
CA PRO A 22 2.81 1.69 -7.79
C PRO A 22 1.35 1.56 -8.22
N ILE A 23 0.80 0.35 -8.14
CA ILE A 23 -0.61 0.05 -8.38
C ILE A 23 -1.12 -0.90 -7.28
N PRO A 24 -2.43 -0.96 -7.01
CA PRO A 24 -2.97 -2.01 -6.17
C PRO A 24 -2.62 -3.38 -6.78
N PRO A 25 -2.00 -4.31 -6.02
CA PRO A 25 -1.52 -5.59 -6.53
C PRO A 25 -2.66 -6.60 -6.68
N PHE A 26 -3.60 -6.32 -7.58
CA PHE A 26 -4.68 -7.24 -7.92
C PHE A 26 -4.12 -8.54 -8.51
N GLN A 27 -4.73 -9.66 -8.11
CA GLN A 27 -4.59 -10.91 -8.84
C GLN A 27 -5.45 -10.88 -10.10
N PRO A 28 -5.12 -11.65 -11.16
CA PRO A 28 -5.92 -11.68 -12.38
C PRO A 28 -7.40 -11.98 -12.11
N GLY A 29 -8.28 -11.03 -12.48
CA GLY A 29 -9.74 -11.17 -12.33
C GLY A 29 -10.28 -10.76 -10.97
N GLU A 30 -9.42 -10.38 -10.03
CA GLU A 30 -9.82 -9.94 -8.69
C GLU A 30 -10.59 -8.61 -8.73
N GLU A 31 -10.24 -7.71 -9.65
CA GLU A 31 -10.95 -6.45 -9.88
C GLU A 31 -12.44 -6.69 -10.17
N ALA A 32 -12.73 -7.70 -11.00
CA ALA A 32 -14.09 -8.07 -11.34
C ALA A 32 -14.81 -8.71 -10.14
N ALA A 33 -14.14 -9.60 -9.41
CA ALA A 33 -14.70 -10.22 -8.20
C ALA A 33 -15.04 -9.19 -7.11
N LEU A 34 -14.24 -8.12 -6.98
CA LEU A 34 -14.48 -7.01 -6.05
C LEU A 34 -15.42 -5.93 -6.61
N ASN A 35 -15.91 -6.09 -7.84
CA ASN A 35 -16.73 -5.10 -8.55
C ASN A 35 -16.08 -3.70 -8.57
N VAL A 36 -14.77 -3.63 -8.82
CA VAL A 36 -14.05 -2.35 -8.88
C VAL A 36 -14.57 -1.52 -10.06
N PRO A 37 -15.08 -0.29 -9.83
CA PRO A 37 -15.57 0.56 -10.90
C PRO A 37 -14.48 0.90 -11.92
N ALA A 38 -14.87 1.03 -13.20
CA ALA A 38 -13.94 1.25 -14.30
C ALA A 38 -13.11 2.54 -14.12
N GLU A 39 -13.70 3.59 -13.56
CA GLU A 39 -13.03 4.85 -13.26
C GLU A 39 -11.90 4.69 -12.24
N LEU A 40 -11.98 3.71 -11.33
CA LEU A 40 -10.93 3.43 -10.35
C LEU A 40 -9.81 2.55 -10.94
N LEU A 41 -10.11 1.83 -12.03
CA LEU A 41 -9.13 1.06 -12.80
C LEU A 41 -8.34 1.93 -13.79
N GLN A 42 -8.93 3.02 -14.28
CA GLN A 42 -8.26 3.92 -15.23
C GLN A 42 -6.85 4.37 -14.79
N PRO A 43 -6.62 4.88 -13.56
CA PRO A 43 -5.27 5.27 -13.14
C PRO A 43 -4.30 4.09 -13.06
N ILE A 44 -4.78 2.88 -12.78
CA ILE A 44 -3.97 1.64 -12.78
C ILE A 44 -3.52 1.34 -14.20
N GLN A 45 -4.45 1.35 -15.15
CA GLN A 45 -4.19 1.09 -16.57
C GLN A 45 -3.22 2.13 -17.15
N LEU A 46 -3.39 3.42 -16.82
CA LEU A 46 -2.46 4.47 -17.23
C LEU A 46 -1.06 4.26 -16.65
N ARG A 47 -0.94 3.85 -15.38
CA ARG A 47 0.35 3.54 -14.75
C ARG A 47 1.04 2.36 -15.44
N ILE A 48 0.30 1.30 -15.78
CA ILE A 48 0.82 0.13 -16.49
C ILE A 48 1.26 0.52 -17.91
N ALA A 49 0.42 1.24 -18.66
CA ALA A 49 0.70 1.64 -20.04
C ALA A 49 1.88 2.61 -20.17
N ALA A 50 2.18 3.38 -19.12
CA ALA A 50 3.31 4.31 -19.11
C ALA A 50 4.68 3.62 -19.01
N ASP A 51 4.74 2.30 -18.72
CA ASP A 51 5.96 1.50 -18.59
C ASP A 51 7.06 2.16 -17.74
N GLN A 52 6.66 2.94 -16.75
CA GLN A 52 7.59 3.63 -15.85
C GLN A 52 8.15 2.60 -14.87
N HIS A 53 9.47 2.66 -14.61
CA HIS A 53 10.11 1.83 -13.57
C HIS A 53 9.28 1.88 -12.28
N PHE A 54 8.70 0.73 -11.93
CA PHE A 54 7.68 0.55 -10.90
C PHE A 54 8.20 0.86 -9.49
N ASP A 55 9.54 0.91 -9.33
CA ASP A 55 10.21 0.75 -8.05
C ASP A 55 10.16 1.99 -7.14
N LEU A 56 9.80 3.17 -7.68
CA LEU A 56 9.88 4.45 -6.96
C LEU A 56 8.56 5.23 -6.92
N LEU A 57 7.48 4.70 -7.49
CA LEU A 57 6.22 5.41 -7.53
C LEU A 57 5.24 4.87 -6.49
N PRO A 58 4.57 5.74 -5.72
CA PRO A 58 3.52 5.31 -4.83
C PRO A 58 2.33 4.76 -5.61
N CYS A 59 1.56 3.93 -4.92
CA CYS A 59 0.28 3.40 -5.36
C CYS A 59 -0.61 4.52 -5.86
N VAL A 60 -1.22 4.34 -7.02
CA VAL A 60 -2.23 5.26 -7.55
C VAL A 60 -3.45 5.43 -6.62
N TRP A 61 -3.68 4.49 -5.70
CA TRP A 61 -4.73 4.57 -4.68
C TRP A 61 -4.26 5.15 -3.34
N LEU A 62 -2.99 5.53 -3.20
CA LEU A 62 -2.52 6.22 -1.99
C LEU A 62 -3.06 7.66 -1.96
N ASP A 63 -3.66 8.03 -0.85
CA ASP A 63 -3.81 9.43 -0.48
C ASP A 63 -2.53 9.92 0.19
N THR A 64 -1.80 10.81 -0.49
CA THR A 64 -0.54 11.34 0.02
C THR A 64 -0.71 12.37 1.14
N GLN A 65 -1.91 12.91 1.34
CA GLN A 65 -2.21 13.83 2.44
C GLN A 65 -2.50 13.08 3.74
N THR A 66 -3.36 12.06 3.67
CA THR A 66 -3.76 11.27 4.84
C THR A 66 -2.90 10.04 5.08
N LEU A 67 -2.05 9.66 4.10
CA LEU A 67 -1.23 8.45 4.09
C LEU A 67 -2.05 7.16 4.22
N LYS A 68 -3.29 7.17 3.71
CA LYS A 68 -4.22 6.05 3.70
C LYS A 68 -4.63 5.68 2.28
N CYS A 69 -5.18 4.49 2.10
CA CYS A 69 -5.76 4.10 0.82
C CYS A 69 -7.09 4.85 0.58
N ARG A 70 -7.26 5.45 -0.61
CA ARG A 70 -8.49 6.13 -1.04
C ARG A 70 -9.68 5.17 -1.21
N HIS A 71 -9.39 3.89 -1.44
CA HIS A 71 -10.39 2.85 -1.76
C HIS A 71 -10.22 1.64 -0.84
N TYR A 72 -10.24 1.89 0.47
CA TYR A 72 -9.90 0.90 1.50
C TYR A 72 -10.71 -0.41 1.40
N ASP A 73 -11.99 -0.31 1.07
CA ASP A 73 -12.91 -1.45 0.97
C ASP A 73 -12.75 -2.24 -0.33
N LEU A 74 -12.09 -1.67 -1.34
CA LEU A 74 -11.81 -2.31 -2.63
C LEU A 74 -10.37 -2.83 -2.73
N ARG A 75 -9.62 -2.78 -1.62
CA ARG A 75 -8.23 -3.27 -1.61
C ARG A 75 -8.16 -4.74 -2.04
N PRO A 76 -7.17 -5.10 -2.89
CA PRO A 76 -6.91 -6.49 -3.23
C PRO A 76 -6.51 -7.29 -2.00
N GLN A 77 -6.68 -8.60 -2.09
CA GLN A 77 -6.40 -9.56 -1.03
C GLN A 77 -4.94 -9.48 -0.60
N ALA A 78 -3.99 -9.28 -1.53
CA ALA A 78 -2.58 -9.06 -1.19
C ALA A 78 -2.36 -7.85 -0.25
N CYS A 79 -3.17 -6.78 -0.37
CA CYS A 79 -3.11 -5.64 0.56
C CYS A 79 -3.76 -5.94 1.93
N ARG A 80 -4.68 -6.91 2.00
CA ARG A 80 -5.37 -7.34 3.23
C ARG A 80 -4.55 -8.34 4.01
N ASP A 81 -3.92 -9.27 3.30
CA ASP A 81 -3.08 -10.34 3.85
C ASP A 81 -1.70 -9.84 4.27
N PHE A 82 -1.35 -8.59 3.93
CA PHE A 82 -0.09 -7.99 4.33
C PHE A 82 -0.02 -7.89 5.86
N ALA A 83 0.68 -8.85 6.47
CA ALA A 83 0.79 -8.95 7.92
C ALA A 83 1.53 -7.74 8.51
N ILE A 84 0.80 -6.97 9.32
CA ILE A 84 1.33 -5.82 10.07
C ILE A 84 2.42 -6.31 11.02
N GLY A 85 3.57 -5.63 11.06
CA GLY A 85 4.71 -6.03 11.89
C GLY A 85 5.51 -7.24 11.37
N SER A 86 5.12 -7.85 10.25
CA SER A 86 5.94 -8.87 9.58
C SER A 86 7.29 -8.31 9.15
N GLN A 87 8.26 -9.20 8.89
CA GLN A 87 9.58 -8.77 8.38
C GLN A 87 9.47 -7.89 7.13
N LEU A 88 8.54 -8.17 6.21
CA LEU A 88 8.33 -7.34 5.03
C LEU A 88 7.74 -5.96 5.39
N CYS A 89 6.81 -5.89 6.33
CA CYS A 89 6.29 -4.64 6.87
C CYS A 89 7.40 -3.77 7.48
N LEU A 90 8.26 -4.39 8.29
CA LEU A 90 9.40 -3.72 8.92
C LEU A 90 10.38 -3.19 7.86
N LEU A 91 10.73 -4.01 6.86
CA LEU A 91 11.61 -3.58 5.76
C LEU A 91 11.02 -2.40 4.97
N CYS A 92 9.72 -2.43 4.63
CA CYS A 92 9.07 -1.29 3.99
C CYS A 92 9.14 -0.02 4.85
N ARG A 93 8.98 -0.15 6.17
CA ARG A 93 9.08 0.99 7.10
C ARG A 93 10.52 1.52 7.19
N ASP A 94 11.51 0.64 7.28
CA ASP A 94 12.93 1.01 7.35
C ASP A 94 13.37 1.76 6.08
N ASP A 95 12.97 1.28 4.90
CA ASP A 95 13.29 1.93 3.61
C ASP A 95 12.71 3.35 3.50
N GLU A 96 11.58 3.61 4.18
CA GLU A 96 10.94 4.93 4.27
C GLU A 96 11.43 5.76 5.48
N GLY A 97 12.41 5.26 6.24
CA GLY A 97 12.93 5.92 7.45
C GLY A 97 11.94 5.98 8.62
N ILE A 98 10.89 5.15 8.61
CA ILE A 98 9.90 5.04 9.67
C ILE A 98 10.47 4.13 10.77
N ARG A 99 10.83 4.70 11.92
CA ARG A 99 11.46 3.97 13.04
C ARG A 99 10.61 2.75 13.46
N ASN A 100 11.15 1.56 13.20
CA ASN A 100 10.73 0.34 13.88
C ASN A 100 11.38 0.27 15.28
N PRO A 101 10.74 -0.33 16.31
CA PRO A 101 11.42 -0.59 17.56
C PRO A 101 12.61 -1.54 17.34
N PRO A 102 13.68 -1.42 18.14
CA PRO A 102 14.82 -2.33 18.05
C PRO A 102 14.35 -3.78 18.26
N ARG A 103 14.90 -4.69 17.46
CA ARG A 103 14.63 -6.14 17.54
C ARG A 103 15.11 -6.73 18.86
#